data_AF-A0A7K2P638-F1
#
_entry.id   AF-A0A7K2P638-F1
#
_cell.length_a   1.000
_cell.length_b   1.000
_cell.length_c   1.000
_cell.angle_alpha   90.00
_cell.angle_beta   90.00
_cell.angle_gamma   90.00
#
_symmetry.space_group_name_H-M   'P 1'
#
loop_
_entity.id
_entity.type
_entity.pdbx_description
1 polymer ?
#
loop_
_entity_poly.entity_id
_entity_poly.type
_entity_poly.pdbx_seq_one_letter_code
_entity_poly.pdbx_strand_id
1 'polypeptide(L)' 'MVQIKNPEQIAKMREAGLVVAAIHAATREAAVPGATTKDLDQVARKVLAEHDAKP' A
#
# COMPACT_ATOMS: atom_id res chain seq x y z
N MET A 1 -1.37 20.53 -15.84
CA MET A 1 -0.82 21.46 -14.83
C MET A 1 -0.08 20.64 -13.79
N VAL A 2 1.18 20.96 -13.48
CA VAL A 2 1.98 20.23 -12.47
C VAL A 2 1.98 21.06 -11.18
N GLN A 3 1.59 20.44 -10.06
CA GLN A 3 1.64 21.08 -8.74
C GLN A 3 2.99 20.81 -8.08
N ILE A 4 3.65 21.85 -7.58
CA ILE A 4 4.83 21.74 -6.70
C ILE A 4 4.34 21.56 -5.27
N LYS A 5 4.80 20.49 -4.61
CA LYS A 5 4.39 20.14 -3.25
C LYS A 5 5.26 20.88 -2.26
N ASN A 6 4.68 21.33 -1.16
CA ASN A 6 5.46 21.82 -0.04
C ASN A 6 6.04 20.62 0.78
N PRO A 7 6.98 20.88 1.71
CA PRO A 7 7.59 19.81 2.51
C PRO A 7 6.58 18.98 3.34
N GLU A 8 5.54 19.60 3.89
CA GLU A 8 4.52 18.91 4.69
C GLU A 8 3.68 17.95 3.84
N GLN A 9 3.33 18.34 2.62
CA GLN A 9 2.65 17.48 1.66
C GLN A 9 3.54 16.29 1.27
N ILE A 10 4.84 16.52 1.05
CA ILE A 10 5.79 15.44 0.77
C ILE A 10 5.89 14.48 1.96
N ALA A 11 5.93 14.99 3.19
CA ALA A 11 5.95 14.16 4.39
C ALA A 11 4.71 13.25 4.47
N LYS A 12 3.50 13.80 4.26
CA LYS A 12 2.27 13.01 4.20
C LYS A 12 2.28 11.97 3.09
N MET A 13 2.80 12.32 1.91
CA MET A 13 2.96 11.36 0.80
C MET A 13 3.95 10.24 1.16
N ARG A 14 5.01 10.55 1.92
CA ARG A 14 5.96 9.55 2.39
C ARG A 14 5.31 8.56 3.34
N GLU A 15 4.50 9.03 4.28
CA GLU A 15 3.72 8.17 5.19
C GLU A 15 2.82 7.21 4.41
N ALA A 16 2.06 7.73 3.43
CA ALA A 16 1.25 6.89 2.54
C ALA A 16 2.11 5.90 1.73
N GLY A 17 3.26 6.34 1.22
CA GLY A 17 4.19 5.50 0.48
C GLY A 17 4.76 4.34 1.29
N LEU A 18 4.95 4.51 2.60
CA LEU A 18 5.40 3.43 3.49
C LEU A 18 4.32 2.34 3.64
N VAL A 19 3.04 2.72 3.72
CA VAL A 19 1.92 1.76 3.70
C VAL A 19 1.89 1.00 2.38
N VAL A 20 2.06 1.69 1.25
CA VAL A 20 2.11 1.05 -0.08
C VAL A 20 3.30 0.09 -0.19
N ALA A 21 4.47 0.45 0.36
CA ALA A 21 5.62 -0.45 0.41
C ALA A 21 5.34 -1.72 1.22
N ALA A 22 4.67 -1.60 2.37
CA ALA A 22 4.24 -2.74 3.17
C ALA A 22 3.25 -3.64 2.42
N ILE A 23 2.28 -3.06 1.70
CA ILE A 23 1.35 -3.81 0.84
C ILE A 23 2.13 -4.60 -0.22
N HIS A 24 3.09 -3.98 -0.91
CA HIS A 24 3.90 -4.66 -1.92
C HIS A 24 4.75 -5.80 -1.33
N ALA A 25 5.32 -5.62 -0.14
CA ALA A 25 6.07 -6.69 0.52
C ALA A 25 5.16 -7.89 0.85
N ALA A 26 4.02 -7.65 1.51
CA ALA A 26 3.09 -8.71 1.89
C ALA A 26 2.47 -9.42 0.67
N THR A 27 2.06 -8.67 -0.35
CA THR A 27 1.51 -9.27 -1.58
C THR A 27 2.55 -10.06 -2.35
N ARG A 28 3.83 -9.65 -2.34
CA ARG A 28 4.93 -10.41 -2.94
C ARG A 28 5.12 -11.77 -2.26
N GLU A 29 5.01 -11.83 -0.94
CA GLU A 29 5.09 -13.08 -0.18
C GLU A 29 3.89 -14.01 -0.45
N ALA A 30 2.69 -13.43 -0.59
CA ALA A 30 1.47 -14.18 -0.87
C ALA A 30 1.34 -14.65 -2.34
N ALA A 31 2.11 -14.10 -3.26
CA ALA A 31 2.08 -14.43 -4.69
C ALA A 31 2.78 -15.77 -5.00
N VAL A 32 2.16 -16.86 -4.55
CA VAL A 32 2.63 -18.25 -4.73
C VAL A 32 1.73 -19.03 -5.72
N PRO A 33 2.21 -20.14 -6.31
CA PRO A 33 1.36 -20.98 -7.17
C PRO A 33 0.07 -21.42 -6.46
N GLY A 34 -1.06 -21.23 -7.14
CA GLY A 34 -2.39 -21.53 -6.59
C GLY A 34 -3.07 -20.35 -5.89
N ALA A 35 -2.36 -19.26 -5.58
CA ALA A 35 -2.98 -18.03 -5.11
C ALA A 35 -3.76 -17.33 -6.23
N THR A 36 -4.93 -16.80 -5.90
CA THR A 36 -5.74 -15.99 -6.79
C THR A 36 -5.44 -14.50 -6.61
N THR A 37 -5.81 -13.67 -7.59
CA THR A 37 -5.73 -12.21 -7.44
C THR A 37 -6.62 -11.68 -6.32
N LYS A 38 -7.71 -12.38 -5.99
CA LYS A 38 -8.56 -12.06 -4.83
C LYS A 38 -7.84 -12.29 -3.51
N ASP A 39 -7.00 -13.32 -3.41
CA ASP A 39 -6.20 -13.56 -2.20
C ASP A 39 -5.19 -12.42 -1.99
N LEU A 40 -4.58 -11.92 -3.08
CA LEU A 40 -3.69 -10.77 -3.02
C LEU A 40 -4.42 -9.48 -2.63
N ASP A 41 -5.62 -9.24 -3.17
CA ASP A 41 -6.48 -8.10 -2.77
C ASP A 41 -6.83 -8.16 -1.28
N GLN A 42 -7.14 -9.34 -0.75
CA GLN A 42 -7.41 -9.53 0.68
C GLN A 42 -6.18 -9.23 1.55
N VAL A 43 -4.99 -9.65 1.12
CA VAL A 43 -3.72 -9.31 1.80
C VAL A 43 -3.51 -7.80 1.81
N ALA A 44 -3.68 -7.13 0.67
CA ALA A 44 -3.56 -5.68 0.58
C ALA A 44 -4.56 -4.95 1.49
N ARG A 45 -5.82 -5.39 1.51
CA ARG A 45 -6.87 -4.83 2.40
C ARG A 45 -6.55 -5.02 3.87
N LYS A 46 -5.95 -6.14 4.25
CA LYS A 46 -5.52 -6.39 5.63
C LYS A 46 -4.47 -5.37 6.06
N VAL A 47 -3.44 -5.15 5.24
CA VAL A 47 -2.40 -4.15 5.52
C VAL A 47 -3.01 -2.75 5.59
N LEU A 48 -3.92 -2.39 4.68
CA LEU A 48 -4.63 -1.11 4.76
C LEU A 48 -5.38 -0.92 6.10
N ALA A 49 -6.11 -1.94 6.55
CA ALA A 49 -6.83 -1.89 7.82
C ALA A 49 -5.90 -1.77 9.04
N GLU A 50 -4.77 -2.47 9.04
CA GLU A 50 -3.75 -2.39 10.10
C GLU A 50 -3.11 -0.99 10.21
N HIS A 51 -3.09 -0.24 9.10
CA HIS A 51 -2.53 1.10 9.01
C HIS A 51 -3.58 2.23 9.05
N ASP A 52 -4.86 1.93 9.34
CA ASP A 52 -6.00 2.86 9.28
C ASP A 52 -6.08 3.63 7.94
N ALA A 53 -5.71 2.95 6.86
CA ALA A 53 -5.65 3.49 5.51
C ALA A 53 -6.85 3.05 4.67
N LYS A 54 -7.10 3.77 3.57
CA LYS A 54 -8.22 3.51 2.66
C LYS A 54 -7.74 2.80 1.39
N PRO A 55 -8.52 1.82 0.86
CA PRO A 55 -8.26 1.20 -0.44
C PRO A 55 -8.37 2.17 -1.61
#